data_AF-A0A948GDY8-F1
#
_entry.id   AF-A0A948GDY8-F1
#
_cell.length_a   1.000
_cell.length_b   1.000
_cell.length_c   1.000
_cell.angle_alpha   90.00
_cell.angle_beta   90.00
_cell.angle_gamma   90.00
#
_symmetry.space_group_name_H-M   'P 1'
#
loop_
_entity.id
_entity.type
_entity.pdbx_description
1 polymer ?
#
loop_
_entity_poly.entity_id
_entity_poly.type
_entity_poly.pdbx_seq_one_letter_code
_entity_poly.pdbx_strand_id
1 'polypeptide(L)'
;MKKVLLVVMVATLMAAALVLVGCGDGVVTIETEDGEMKISEKKGEVKVSSEEGEATVSSDMPTEAELGVPIYPGAEMEENAAFSTDTASVVVLLTGAPADEVVAWYKDQLSDQPGYQLVGETADTAVLTVQSGDTLKMVTIGKGTGDNSNRTTIGIATEKLPNQ
;
A
#
# COMPACT_ATOMS: atom_id res chain seq x y z
N MET A 1 13.00 0.90 -18.26
CA MET A 1 11.88 0.06 -18.71
C MET A 1 11.36 -0.84 -17.59
N LYS A 2 12.19 -1.70 -16.96
CA LYS A 2 11.78 -2.51 -15.78
C LYS A 2 11.28 -1.70 -14.57
N LYS A 3 11.93 -0.56 -14.26
CA LYS A 3 11.49 0.37 -13.20
C LYS A 3 10.12 1.02 -13.47
N VAL A 4 9.77 1.20 -14.75
CA VAL A 4 8.46 1.75 -15.14
C VAL A 4 7.40 0.65 -15.10
N LEU A 5 7.75 -0.57 -15.51
CA LEU A 5 6.88 -1.75 -15.42
C LEU A 5 6.49 -2.06 -13.97
N LEU A 6 7.45 -2.01 -13.04
CA LEU A 6 7.25 -2.31 -11.61
C LEU A 6 6.41 -1.23 -10.90
N VAL A 7 6.67 0.06 -11.20
CA VAL A 7 5.84 1.17 -10.69
C VAL A 7 4.42 1.12 -11.25
N VAL A 8 4.25 0.74 -12.53
CA VAL A 8 2.93 0.53 -13.13
C VAL A 8 2.23 -0.66 -12.48
N MET A 9 2.94 -1.75 -12.19
CA MET A 9 2.40 -2.93 -11.51
C MET A 9 1.92 -2.61 -10.09
N VAL A 10 2.73 -1.89 -9.29
CA VAL A 10 2.36 -1.44 -7.94
C VAL A 10 1.18 -0.46 -7.98
N ALA A 11 1.16 0.47 -8.92
CA ALA A 11 0.04 1.38 -9.12
C ALA A 11 -1.25 0.62 -9.52
N THR A 12 -1.11 -0.43 -10.33
CA THR A 12 -2.24 -1.29 -10.75
C THR A 12 -2.72 -2.14 -9.59
N LEU A 13 -1.81 -2.66 -8.74
CA LEU A 13 -2.16 -3.37 -7.51
C LEU A 13 -2.86 -2.45 -6.51
N MET A 14 -2.38 -1.23 -6.33
CA MET A 14 -3.04 -0.22 -5.48
C MET A 14 -4.44 0.13 -6.00
N ALA A 15 -4.59 0.26 -7.32
CA ALA A 15 -5.89 0.50 -7.93
C ALA A 15 -6.84 -0.71 -7.79
N ALA A 16 -6.32 -1.94 -7.87
CA ALA A 16 -7.11 -3.16 -7.68
C ALA A 16 -7.53 -3.36 -6.22
N ALA A 17 -6.64 -3.06 -5.26
CA ALA A 17 -6.95 -3.10 -3.84
C ALA A 17 -8.11 -2.16 -3.46
N LEU A 18 -8.23 -1.01 -4.15
CA LEU A 18 -9.35 -0.08 -3.96
C LEU A 18 -10.70 -0.61 -4.50
N VAL A 19 -10.69 -1.63 -5.37
CA VAL A 19 -11.92 -2.23 -5.95
C VAL A 19 -12.39 -3.46 -5.16
N LEU A 20 -11.48 -4.12 -4.41
CA LEU A 20 -11.76 -5.37 -3.69
C LEU A 20 -12.45 -5.18 -2.33
N VAL A 21 -12.73 -3.94 -1.90
CA VAL A 21 -13.49 -3.65 -0.67
C VAL A 21 -14.98 -4.07 -0.77
N GLY A 22 -15.40 -4.64 -1.90
CA GLY A 22 -16.74 -5.22 -2.03
C GLY A 22 -16.82 -6.40 -3.00
N CYS A 23 -16.60 -7.62 -2.52
CA CYS A 23 -17.31 -8.82 -2.97
C CYS A 23 -16.99 -10.02 -2.06
N GLY A 24 -18.01 -10.79 -1.72
CA GLY A 24 -17.95 -11.89 -0.75
C GLY A 24 -17.18 -13.14 -1.20
N ASP A 25 -16.99 -14.03 -0.23
CA ASP A 25 -16.27 -15.31 -0.30
C ASP A 25 -16.36 -16.00 -1.68
N GLY A 26 -15.20 -16.21 -2.29
CA GLY A 26 -15.11 -16.86 -3.59
C GLY A 26 -13.70 -16.90 -4.15
N VAL A 27 -13.26 -18.11 -4.53
CA VAL A 27 -12.08 -18.31 -5.38
C VAL A 27 -12.35 -17.63 -6.73
N VAL A 28 -11.68 -16.51 -6.98
CA VAL A 28 -11.75 -15.79 -8.26
C VAL A 28 -10.50 -16.12 -9.07
N THR A 29 -10.70 -16.78 -10.21
CA THR A 29 -9.66 -16.93 -11.23
C THR A 29 -9.78 -15.76 -12.18
N ILE A 30 -8.75 -14.90 -12.26
CA ILE A 30 -8.70 -13.80 -13.23
C ILE A 30 -7.69 -14.19 -14.32
N GLU A 31 -8.17 -14.32 -15.55
CA GLU A 31 -7.29 -14.43 -16.72
C GLU A 31 -6.88 -13.03 -17.15
N THR A 32 -5.58 -12.76 -17.15
CA THR A 32 -4.99 -11.53 -17.70
C THR A 32 -4.10 -11.86 -18.88
N GLU A 33 -3.79 -10.88 -19.74
CA GLU A 33 -2.98 -11.10 -20.97
C GLU A 33 -1.58 -11.70 -20.70
N ASP A 34 -1.10 -11.68 -19.45
CA ASP A 34 0.18 -12.24 -18.99
C ASP A 34 0.06 -13.62 -18.28
N GLY A 35 -1.12 -14.23 -18.20
CA GLY A 35 -1.33 -15.59 -17.65
C GLY A 35 -2.47 -15.73 -16.62
N GLU A 36 -2.69 -16.96 -16.15
CA GLU A 36 -3.73 -17.32 -15.17
C GLU A 36 -3.36 -16.85 -13.74
N MET A 37 -4.18 -15.99 -13.14
CA MET A 37 -4.06 -15.61 -11.72
C MET A 37 -5.05 -16.42 -10.88
N LYS A 38 -4.55 -17.14 -9.88
CA LYS A 38 -5.37 -17.95 -8.94
C LYS A 38 -5.39 -17.30 -7.57
N ILE A 39 -6.60 -16.98 -7.10
CA ILE A 39 -6.86 -16.41 -5.78
C ILE A 39 -7.45 -17.52 -4.90
N SER A 40 -6.74 -17.96 -3.86
CA SER A 40 -7.24 -18.97 -2.92
C SER A 40 -7.32 -18.42 -1.50
N GLU A 41 -8.51 -18.48 -0.91
CA GLU A 41 -8.76 -18.09 0.49
C GLU A 41 -8.54 -19.29 1.42
N LYS A 42 -7.66 -19.14 2.42
CA LYS A 42 -7.62 -20.04 3.58
C LYS A 42 -7.44 -19.22 4.86
N LYS A 43 -8.45 -19.26 5.74
CA LYS A 43 -8.38 -18.77 7.13
C LYS A 43 -7.91 -17.31 7.29
N GLY A 44 -8.48 -16.38 6.51
CA GLY A 44 -8.17 -14.94 6.64
C GLY A 44 -6.86 -14.51 5.95
N GLU A 45 -6.25 -15.41 5.19
CA GLU A 45 -5.14 -15.13 4.28
C GLU A 45 -5.63 -15.39 2.85
N VAL A 46 -5.60 -14.37 1.99
CA VAL A 46 -5.87 -14.54 0.55
C VAL A 46 -4.53 -14.64 -0.14
N LYS A 47 -4.22 -15.80 -0.70
CA LYS A 47 -2.99 -16.01 -1.45
C LYS A 47 -3.25 -15.78 -2.93
N VAL A 48 -2.57 -14.80 -3.52
CA VAL A 48 -2.61 -14.51 -4.96
C VAL A 48 -1.31 -15.03 -5.56
N SER A 49 -1.41 -16.00 -6.46
CA SER A 49 -0.25 -16.58 -7.15
C SER A 49 -0.32 -16.27 -8.65
N SER A 50 0.75 -15.72 -9.20
CA SER A 50 1.00 -15.63 -10.65
C SER A 50 2.36 -16.25 -10.98
N GLU A 51 2.69 -16.45 -12.27
CA GLU A 51 3.99 -16.97 -12.71
C GLU A 51 5.19 -16.08 -12.32
N GLU A 52 4.96 -14.86 -11.82
CA GLU A 52 5.99 -13.88 -11.41
C GLU A 52 6.24 -13.82 -9.88
N GLY A 53 5.46 -14.54 -9.06
CA GLY A 53 5.67 -14.59 -7.61
C GLY A 53 4.40 -14.89 -6.79
N GLU A 54 4.60 -15.11 -5.48
CA GLU A 54 3.51 -15.25 -4.50
C GLU A 54 3.27 -13.90 -3.80
N ALA A 55 2.01 -13.46 -3.77
CA ALA A 55 1.56 -12.33 -2.95
C ALA A 55 0.60 -12.83 -1.87
N THR A 56 0.83 -12.38 -0.65
CA THR A 56 -0.01 -12.68 0.50
C THR A 56 -0.84 -11.45 0.84
N VAL A 57 -2.16 -11.62 0.89
CA VAL A 57 -3.09 -10.65 1.45
C VAL A 57 -3.31 -11.01 2.91
N SER A 58 -3.08 -10.03 3.79
CA SER A 58 -3.24 -10.20 5.23
C SER A 58 -4.42 -9.39 5.73
N SER A 59 -5.15 -9.97 6.68
CA SER A 59 -6.15 -9.25 7.48
C SER A 59 -5.56 -8.64 8.76
N ASP A 60 -4.30 -8.96 9.10
CA ASP A 60 -3.61 -8.42 10.27
C ASP A 60 -2.85 -7.13 9.91
N MET A 61 -3.00 -6.12 10.77
CA MET A 61 -2.33 -4.83 10.61
C MET A 61 -0.81 -4.98 10.80
N PRO A 62 0.01 -4.59 9.81
CA PRO A 62 1.46 -4.63 9.94
C PRO A 62 1.95 -3.69 11.06
N THR A 63 3.05 -4.08 11.70
CA THR A 63 3.73 -3.27 12.71
C THR A 63 4.57 -2.17 12.07
N GLU A 64 4.84 -1.09 12.81
CA GLU A 64 5.74 -0.01 12.36
C GLU A 64 7.15 -0.52 12.06
N ALA A 65 7.60 -1.57 12.75
CA ALA A 65 8.88 -2.21 12.48
C ALA A 65 8.91 -2.90 11.11
N GLU A 66 7.80 -3.50 10.68
CA GLU A 66 7.66 -4.13 9.37
C GLU A 66 7.55 -3.10 8.24
N LEU A 67 6.84 -1.98 8.47
CA LEU A 67 6.69 -0.90 7.49
C LEU A 67 7.90 0.03 7.44
N GLY A 68 8.66 0.12 8.53
CA GLY A 68 9.78 1.05 8.68
C GLY A 68 9.37 2.53 8.62
N VAL A 69 8.08 2.83 8.68
CA VAL A 69 7.50 4.17 8.87
C VAL A 69 6.46 4.08 10.00
N PRO A 70 6.24 5.17 10.74
CA PRO A 70 5.28 5.16 11.81
C PRO A 70 3.84 5.13 11.26
N ILE A 71 2.95 4.54 12.04
CA ILE A 71 1.53 4.43 11.71
C ILE A 71 0.81 5.62 12.34
N TYR A 72 -0.01 6.31 11.54
CA TYR A 72 -0.74 7.47 12.05
C TYR A 72 -1.65 7.08 13.24
N PRO A 73 -1.64 7.83 14.36
CA PRO A 73 -2.44 7.51 15.53
C PRO A 73 -3.94 7.45 15.22
N GLY A 74 -4.59 6.33 15.57
CA GLY A 74 -6.01 6.12 15.30
C GLY A 74 -6.32 5.77 13.83
N ALA A 75 -5.30 5.49 13.02
CA ALA A 75 -5.51 4.84 11.73
C ALA A 75 -5.91 3.37 11.93
N GLU A 76 -6.86 2.93 11.11
CA GLU A 76 -7.43 1.59 11.14
C GLU A 76 -7.23 0.94 9.77
N MET A 77 -7.09 -0.38 9.75
CA MET A 77 -7.00 -1.16 8.52
C MET A 77 -8.32 -1.87 8.26
N GLU A 78 -8.82 -1.82 7.03
CA GLU A 78 -9.94 -2.67 6.61
C GLU A 78 -9.45 -4.10 6.34
N GLU A 79 -10.37 -5.08 6.36
CA GLU A 79 -10.03 -6.45 5.96
C GLU A 79 -9.45 -6.45 4.53
N ASN A 80 -8.40 -7.24 4.31
CA ASN A 80 -7.71 -7.35 3.02
C ASN A 80 -7.06 -6.05 2.50
N ALA A 81 -6.81 -5.06 3.37
CA ALA A 81 -6.14 -3.82 2.99
C ALA A 81 -4.60 -3.88 3.11
N ALA A 82 -4.02 -5.05 3.43
CA ALA A 82 -2.58 -5.29 3.45
C ALA A 82 -2.17 -6.38 2.46
N PHE A 83 -1.11 -6.09 1.70
CA PHE A 83 -0.54 -6.94 0.67
C PHE A 83 0.97 -7.02 0.87
N SER A 84 1.57 -8.20 0.75
CA SER A 84 3.02 -8.35 0.83
C SER A 84 3.54 -9.43 -0.11
N THR A 85 4.75 -9.23 -0.60
CA THR A 85 5.60 -10.17 -1.33
C THR A 85 6.98 -10.22 -0.68
N ASP A 86 7.89 -11.04 -1.21
CA ASP A 86 9.28 -11.10 -0.74
C ASP A 86 10.05 -9.76 -0.90
N THR A 87 9.58 -8.87 -1.77
CA THR A 87 10.30 -7.63 -2.13
C THR A 87 9.50 -6.36 -1.88
N ALA A 88 8.19 -6.46 -1.63
CA ALA A 88 7.34 -5.30 -1.41
C ALA A 88 6.25 -5.58 -0.38
N SER A 89 5.84 -4.56 0.36
CA SER A 89 4.64 -4.57 1.17
C SER A 89 3.85 -3.28 0.95
N VAL A 90 2.53 -3.39 0.99
CA VAL A 90 1.59 -2.28 0.87
C VAL A 90 0.52 -2.47 1.91
N VAL A 91 0.21 -1.42 2.65
CA VAL A 91 -0.98 -1.38 3.52
C VAL A 91 -1.74 -0.08 3.28
N VAL A 92 -3.06 -0.19 3.26
CA VAL A 92 -3.98 0.94 3.18
C VAL A 92 -4.68 1.08 4.52
N LEU A 93 -4.54 2.27 5.11
CA LEU A 93 -5.13 2.62 6.39
C LEU A 93 -6.13 3.77 6.21
N LEU A 94 -7.07 3.87 7.13
CA LEU A 94 -8.11 4.89 7.16
C LEU A 94 -8.09 5.62 8.50
N THR A 95 -8.27 6.94 8.45
CA THR A 95 -8.42 7.76 9.66
C THR A 95 -9.55 8.76 9.49
N GLY A 96 -10.18 9.14 10.61
CA GLY A 96 -11.14 10.24 10.66
C GLY A 96 -10.49 11.62 10.69
N ALA A 97 -9.17 11.69 10.86
CA ALA A 97 -8.43 12.94 10.83
C ALA A 97 -8.43 13.57 9.43
N PRO A 98 -8.39 14.90 9.31
CA PRO A 98 -8.33 15.58 8.02
C PRO A 98 -6.96 15.38 7.35
N ALA A 99 -6.94 15.38 6.02
CA ALA A 99 -5.75 14.99 5.25
C ALA A 99 -4.55 15.92 5.50
N ASP A 100 -4.76 17.21 5.68
CA ASP A 100 -3.71 18.20 5.99
C ASP A 100 -3.02 17.94 7.33
N GLU A 101 -3.79 17.53 8.35
CA GLU A 101 -3.26 17.11 9.65
C GLU A 101 -2.39 15.86 9.53
N VAL A 102 -2.88 14.86 8.77
CA VAL A 102 -2.13 13.62 8.52
C VAL A 102 -0.84 13.91 7.76
N VAL A 103 -0.88 14.77 6.74
CA VAL A 103 0.30 15.21 5.99
C VAL A 103 1.30 15.93 6.88
N ALA A 104 0.83 16.87 7.71
CA ALA A 104 1.70 17.61 8.64
C ALA A 104 2.39 16.65 9.62
N TRP A 105 1.66 15.67 10.15
CA TRP A 105 2.21 14.65 11.04
C TRP A 105 3.28 13.80 10.35
N TYR A 106 3.03 13.27 9.15
CA TYR A 106 4.04 12.48 8.44
C TYR A 106 5.27 13.30 8.04
N LYS A 107 5.11 14.59 7.71
CA LYS A 107 6.25 15.48 7.49
C LYS A 107 7.10 15.61 8.74
N ASP A 108 6.49 15.87 9.89
CA ASP A 108 7.20 15.96 11.17
C ASP A 108 7.97 14.67 11.48
N GLN A 109 7.30 13.52 11.36
CA GLN A 109 7.90 12.22 11.69
C GLN A 109 9.00 11.76 10.72
N LEU A 110 8.94 12.15 9.45
CA LEU A 110 9.84 11.65 8.42
C LEU A 110 10.93 12.65 8.00
N SER A 111 10.76 13.95 8.29
CA SER A 111 11.67 15.00 7.80
C SER A 111 13.12 14.86 8.26
N ASP A 112 13.34 14.26 9.43
CA ASP A 112 14.68 14.00 9.96
C ASP A 112 15.31 12.70 9.43
N GLN A 113 14.57 11.90 8.65
CA GLN A 113 15.09 10.64 8.13
C GLN A 113 15.98 10.84 6.89
N PRO A 114 17.13 10.15 6.81
CA PRO A 114 17.97 10.20 5.63
C PRO A 114 17.20 9.66 4.41
N GLY A 115 17.30 10.37 3.29
CA GLY A 115 16.59 10.01 2.07
C GLY A 115 15.11 10.41 2.04
N TYR A 116 14.65 11.21 3.01
CA TYR A 116 13.33 11.83 2.97
C TYR A 116 13.16 12.75 1.75
N GLN A 117 12.02 12.62 1.07
CA GLN A 117 11.59 13.54 0.01
C GLN A 117 10.08 13.74 0.06
N LEU A 118 9.64 15.00 -0.11
CA LEU A 118 8.26 15.30 -0.49
C LEU A 118 8.18 15.26 -2.02
N VAL A 119 7.59 14.19 -2.56
CA VAL A 119 7.50 13.96 -4.02
C VAL A 119 6.44 14.85 -4.66
N GLY A 120 5.33 15.07 -3.96
CA GLY A 120 4.26 15.95 -4.42
C GLY A 120 3.22 16.18 -3.34
N GLU A 121 2.62 17.36 -3.36
CA GLU A 121 1.54 17.76 -2.47
C GLU A 121 0.57 18.67 -3.22
N THR A 122 -0.70 18.34 -3.10
CA THR A 122 -1.83 19.13 -3.59
C THR A 122 -2.77 19.42 -2.42
N ALA A 123 -3.90 20.08 -2.70
CA ALA A 123 -4.91 20.32 -1.68
C ALA A 123 -5.51 19.00 -1.11
N ASP A 124 -5.52 17.93 -1.89
CA ASP A 124 -6.25 16.70 -1.57
C ASP A 124 -5.35 15.46 -1.44
N THR A 125 -4.06 15.58 -1.74
CA THR A 125 -3.14 14.42 -1.78
C THR A 125 -1.71 14.83 -1.48
N ALA A 126 -0.97 13.98 -0.78
CA ALA A 126 0.48 14.11 -0.65
C ALA A 126 1.17 12.76 -0.84
N VAL A 127 2.39 12.79 -1.37
CA VAL A 127 3.27 11.64 -1.51
C VAL A 127 4.62 11.99 -0.89
N LEU A 128 4.99 11.24 0.14
CA LEU A 128 6.26 11.34 0.84
C LEU A 128 7.04 10.05 0.62
N THR A 129 8.35 10.14 0.51
CA THR A 129 9.22 8.98 0.42
C THR A 129 10.37 9.08 1.41
N VAL A 130 10.86 7.93 1.86
CA VAL A 130 12.10 7.80 2.62
C VAL A 130 12.88 6.63 2.02
N GLN A 131 14.08 6.90 1.52
CA GLN A 131 14.96 5.84 1.03
C GLN A 131 16.06 5.54 2.06
N SER A 132 16.12 4.29 2.50
CA SER A 132 17.16 3.78 3.40
C SER A 132 17.88 2.62 2.72
N GLY A 133 19.10 2.87 2.23
CA GLY A 133 19.88 1.87 1.49
C GLY A 133 19.18 1.45 0.19
N ASP A 134 18.92 0.15 0.06
CA ASP A 134 18.20 -0.48 -1.05
C ASP A 134 16.68 -0.51 -0.83
N THR A 135 16.16 0.06 0.25
CA THR A 135 14.72 0.05 0.55
C THR A 135 14.12 1.43 0.35
N LEU A 136 13.09 1.53 -0.48
CA LEU A 136 12.25 2.71 -0.66
C LEU A 136 10.96 2.54 0.13
N LYS A 137 10.64 3.52 0.96
CA LYS A 137 9.36 3.62 1.67
C LYS A 137 8.59 4.78 1.10
N MET A 138 7.29 4.60 0.89
CA MET A 138 6.38 5.59 0.33
C MET A 138 5.14 5.71 1.21
N VAL A 139 4.78 6.94 1.54
CA VAL A 139 3.54 7.27 2.24
C VAL A 139 2.71 8.15 1.33
N THR A 140 1.54 7.66 0.94
CA THR A 140 0.56 8.36 0.12
C THR A 140 -0.63 8.71 0.99
N ILE A 141 -1.00 9.97 1.05
CA ILE A 141 -2.12 10.46 1.84
C ILE A 141 -3.11 11.08 0.88
N GLY A 142 -4.38 10.76 1.00
CA GLY A 142 -5.41 11.36 0.17
C GLY A 142 -6.80 11.15 0.72
N LYS A 143 -7.79 11.71 0.01
CA LYS A 143 -9.19 11.48 0.32
C LYS A 143 -9.57 10.04 -0.02
N GLY A 144 -10.31 9.38 0.87
CA GLY A 144 -10.89 8.08 0.57
C GLY A 144 -11.89 8.13 -0.60
N THR A 145 -12.18 6.98 -1.16
CA THR A 145 -13.13 6.81 -2.28
C THR A 145 -14.26 5.87 -1.87
N GLY A 146 -15.38 5.91 -2.61
CA GLY A 146 -16.52 5.04 -2.34
C GLY A 146 -17.09 5.25 -0.94
N ASP A 147 -17.25 4.15 -0.20
CA ASP A 147 -17.81 4.12 1.16
C ASP A 147 -16.93 4.87 2.18
N ASN A 148 -15.65 5.06 1.87
CA ASN A 148 -14.69 5.77 2.69
C ASN A 148 -14.47 7.23 2.28
N SER A 149 -15.35 7.80 1.44
CA SER A 149 -15.22 9.17 0.91
C SER A 149 -15.22 10.29 1.95
N ASN A 150 -15.63 10.00 3.19
CA ASN A 150 -15.57 10.90 4.33
C ASN A 150 -14.32 10.72 5.21
N ARG A 151 -13.45 9.75 4.89
CA ARG A 151 -12.22 9.44 5.64
C ARG A 151 -10.99 9.86 4.84
N THR A 152 -9.88 10.04 5.54
CA THR A 152 -8.56 10.15 4.93
C THR A 152 -7.96 8.76 4.78
N THR A 153 -7.42 8.48 3.61
CA THR A 153 -6.72 7.24 3.29
C THR A 153 -5.22 7.47 3.34
N ILE A 154 -4.51 6.50 3.92
CA ILE A 154 -3.05 6.48 4.07
C ILE A 154 -2.55 5.17 3.47
N GLY A 155 -1.92 5.24 2.29
CA GLY A 155 -1.20 4.12 1.70
C GLY A 155 0.25 4.13 2.15
N ILE A 156 0.72 3.05 2.76
CA ILE A 156 2.13 2.87 3.10
C ILE A 156 2.66 1.73 2.25
N ALA A 157 3.69 1.99 1.46
CA ALA A 157 4.38 0.98 0.67
C ALA A 157 5.86 0.92 1.04
N THR A 158 6.40 -0.28 1.14
CA THR A 158 7.82 -0.55 1.28
C THR A 158 8.25 -1.43 0.13
N GLU A 159 9.35 -1.07 -0.54
CA GLU A 159 9.88 -1.83 -1.67
C GLU A 159 11.40 -1.95 -1.56
N LYS A 160 11.90 -3.17 -1.73
CA LYS A 160 13.33 -3.43 -1.90
C LYS A 160 13.71 -3.20 -3.36
N LEU A 161 14.47 -2.15 -3.61
CA LEU A 161 15.01 -1.81 -4.91
C LEU A 161 15.98 -2.91 -5.37
N PRO A 162 15.88 -3.41 -6.61
CA PRO A 162 16.83 -4.37 -7.14
C PRO A 162 18.24 -3.75 -7.14
N ASN A 163 19.25 -4.53 -6.72
CA ASN A 163 20.66 -4.13 -6.75
C ASN A 163 20.98 -3.47 -8.11
N GLN A 164 21.44 -2.21 -8.06
CA GLN A 164 21.89 -1.49 -9.26
C GLN A 164 23.19 -2.05 -9.81
#